data_AF-A0A353NMW1-F1
#
_entry.id   AF-A0A353NMW1-F1
#
_cell.length_a   1.000
_cell.length_b   1.000
_cell.length_c   1.000
_cell.angle_alpha   90.00
_cell.angle_beta   90.00
_cell.angle_gamma   90.00
#
_symmetry.space_group_name_H-M   'P 1'
#
loop_
_entity.id
_entity.type
_entity.pdbx_description
1 polymer ?
#
loop_
_entity_poly.entity_id
_entity_poly.type
_entity_poly.pdbx_seq_one_letter_code
_entity_poly.pdbx_strand_id
1 'polypeptide(L)'
;MEQNQGVEINVAGGGSGAGIKAAQEGTADIGASSRELKDEEKPDLNEAVIAKDGIAIVIHKDNGVENLTIEETQKIFAGEITDWKDVGGESGSINVFTREEG
;
A
#
# COMPACT_ATOMS: atom_id res chain seq x y z
N MET A 1 -20.26 16.48 11.36
CA MET A 1 -21.05 16.69 10.12
C MET A 1 -21.99 17.89 10.25
N GLU A 2 -21.55 19.02 10.84
CA GLU A 2 -22.42 20.20 11.02
C GLU A 2 -22.72 20.94 9.71
N GLN A 3 -21.84 20.84 8.71
CA GLN A 3 -21.98 21.57 7.44
C GLN A 3 -22.75 20.79 6.35
N ASN A 4 -22.96 19.48 6.50
CA ASN A 4 -23.59 18.62 5.49
C ASN A 4 -24.61 17.67 6.14
N GLN A 5 -25.60 18.24 6.84
CA GLN A 5 -26.67 17.46 7.46
C GLN A 5 -27.55 16.80 6.39
N GLY A 6 -27.90 15.52 6.60
CA GLY A 6 -28.76 14.76 5.69
C GLY A 6 -28.04 14.08 4.51
N VAL A 7 -26.71 14.21 4.41
CA VAL A 7 -25.92 13.44 3.45
C VAL A 7 -25.67 12.03 3.99
N GLU A 8 -25.96 11.02 3.18
CA GLU A 8 -25.64 9.63 3.45
C GLU A 8 -24.43 9.22 2.58
N ILE A 9 -23.44 8.58 3.20
CA ILE A 9 -22.22 8.12 2.51
C ILE A 9 -22.15 6.61 2.66
N ASN A 10 -22.21 5.92 1.53
CA ASN A 10 -22.01 4.48 1.46
C ASN A 10 -20.55 4.18 1.12
N VAL A 11 -19.92 3.30 1.89
CA VAL A 11 -18.51 2.94 1.72
C VAL A 11 -18.40 1.44 1.46
N ALA A 12 -17.73 1.09 0.36
CA ALA A 12 -17.40 -0.29 0.00
C ALA A 12 -15.88 -0.48 -0.04
N GLY A 13 -15.41 -1.63 0.45
CA GLY A 13 -14.02 -2.06 0.32
C GLY A 13 -13.72 -2.68 -1.05
N GLY A 14 -12.47 -3.09 -1.27
CA GLY A 14 -12.03 -3.72 -2.52
C GLY A 14 -10.65 -3.28 -3.01
N GLY A 15 -10.07 -2.25 -2.38
CA GLY A 15 -8.74 -1.73 -2.71
C GLY A 15 -8.74 -0.72 -3.87
N SER A 16 -7.57 -0.14 -4.13
CA SER A 16 -7.40 0.99 -5.06
C SER A 16 -7.88 0.69 -6.48
N GLY A 17 -7.61 -0.51 -7.00
CA GLY A 17 -8.05 -0.92 -8.33
C GLY A 17 -9.58 -0.99 -8.46
N ALA A 18 -10.26 -1.53 -7.45
CA ALA A 18 -11.72 -1.59 -7.42
C ALA A 18 -12.34 -0.19 -7.32
N GLY A 19 -11.76 0.70 -6.49
CA GLY A 19 -12.21 2.07 -6.36
C GLY A 19 -12.11 2.87 -7.66
N ILE A 20 -10.96 2.79 -8.34
CA ILE A 20 -10.74 3.45 -9.65
C ILE A 20 -11.75 2.95 -10.68
N LYS A 21 -11.90 1.63 -10.79
CA LYS A 21 -12.83 1.02 -11.74
C LYS A 21 -14.28 1.41 -11.45
N ALA A 22 -14.71 1.39 -10.19
CA ALA A 22 -16.06 1.76 -9.81
C ALA A 22 -16.40 3.22 -10.16
N ALA A 23 -15.45 4.13 -9.95
CA ALA A 23 -15.59 5.52 -10.34
C ALA A 23 -15.63 5.68 -11.88
N GLN A 24 -14.76 4.97 -12.60
CA GLN A 24 -14.71 5.02 -14.06
C GLN A 24 -15.99 4.46 -14.71
N GLU A 25 -16.58 3.42 -14.13
CA GLU A 25 -17.84 2.81 -14.58
C GLU A 25 -19.09 3.56 -14.06
N GLY A 26 -18.91 4.59 -13.23
CA GLY A 26 -20.01 5.38 -12.64
C GLY A 26 -20.86 4.61 -11.63
N THR A 27 -20.35 3.50 -11.09
CA THR A 27 -21.03 2.71 -10.04
C THR A 27 -20.73 3.23 -8.62
N ALA A 28 -19.73 4.10 -8.49
CA ALA A 28 -19.45 4.92 -7.32
C ALA A 28 -19.18 6.37 -7.74
N ASP A 29 -19.58 7.33 -6.92
CA ASP A 29 -19.30 8.76 -7.18
C ASP A 29 -17.80 9.10 -6.98
N ILE A 30 -17.13 8.40 -6.06
CA ILE A 30 -15.73 8.62 -5.69
C ILE A 30 -15.03 7.27 -5.52
N GLY A 31 -13.87 7.13 -6.17
CA GLY A 31 -12.95 6.00 -5.99
C GLY A 31 -11.74 6.40 -5.14
N ALA A 32 -11.53 5.73 -4.01
CA ALA A 32 -10.32 5.91 -3.22
C ALA A 32 -9.16 5.10 -3.79
N SER A 33 -7.99 5.72 -3.93
CA SER A 33 -6.77 5.07 -4.41
C SER A 33 -5.56 5.46 -3.57
N SER A 34 -4.70 4.47 -3.28
CA SER A 34 -3.38 4.64 -2.66
C SER A 34 -2.24 4.68 -3.69
N ARG A 35 -2.57 4.81 -4.98
CA ARG A 35 -1.62 4.98 -6.08
C ARG A 35 -2.12 6.04 -7.05
N GLU A 36 -1.19 6.60 -7.81
CA GLU A 36 -1.51 7.47 -8.95
C GLU A 36 -2.32 6.71 -10.01
N LEU A 37 -3.14 7.45 -10.77
CA LEU A 37 -3.82 6.93 -11.94
C LEU A 37 -2.81 6.56 -13.04
N LYS A 38 -3.05 5.43 -13.70
CA LYS A 38 -2.32 5.07 -14.93
C LYS A 38 -2.72 6.00 -16.06
N ASP A 39 -1.88 6.13 -17.07
CA ASP A 39 -2.16 7.02 -18.21
C ASP A 39 -3.44 6.66 -18.97
N GLU A 40 -3.81 5.38 -18.98
CA GLU A 40 -5.06 4.89 -19.57
C GLU A 40 -6.32 5.23 -18.74
N GLU A 41 -6.17 5.52 -17.43
CA GLU A 41 -7.28 5.82 -16.51
C GLU A 41 -7.56 7.33 -16.42
N LYS A 42 -6.56 8.17 -16.70
CA LYS A 42 -6.62 9.64 -16.60
C LYS A 42 -7.66 10.33 -17.49
N PRO A 43 -7.96 9.86 -18.73
CA PRO A 43 -8.93 10.56 -19.59
C PRO A 43 -10.36 10.59 -19.03
N ASP A 44 -10.72 9.59 -18.22
CA ASP A 44 -12.10 9.40 -17.74
C ASP A 44 -12.29 9.89 -16.28
N LEU A 45 -11.20 10.24 -15.59
CA LEU A 45 -11.20 10.51 -14.15
C LEU A 45 -10.44 11.79 -13.78
N ASN A 46 -10.94 12.49 -12.78
CA ASN A 46 -10.22 13.59 -12.14
C ASN A 46 -9.61 13.11 -10.83
N GLU A 47 -8.34 13.41 -10.58
CA GLU A 47 -7.64 13.06 -9.36
C GLU A 47 -7.61 14.22 -8.36
N ALA A 48 -7.82 13.92 -7.08
CA ALA A 48 -7.69 14.86 -5.98
C ALA A 48 -6.90 14.24 -4.82
N VAL A 49 -5.72 14.79 -4.54
CA VAL A 49 -4.88 14.32 -3.43
C VAL A 49 -5.45 14.85 -2.11
N ILE A 50 -5.97 13.95 -1.29
CA ILE A 50 -6.57 14.29 0.02
C ILE A 50 -5.62 14.05 1.20
N ALA A 51 -4.62 13.19 1.03
CA ALA A 51 -3.67 12.82 2.09
C ALA A 51 -2.37 12.24 1.48
N LYS A 52 -1.33 12.15 2.32
CA LYS A 52 -0.13 11.35 2.08
C LYS A 52 -0.05 10.30 3.17
N ASP A 53 0.12 9.04 2.78
CA ASP A 53 0.34 7.92 3.69
C ASP A 53 1.82 7.53 3.76
N GLY A 54 2.16 6.72 4.75
CA GLY A 54 3.51 6.19 4.94
C GLY A 54 3.45 4.67 5.05
N ILE A 55 4.42 4.01 4.42
CA ILE A 55 4.63 2.57 4.54
C ILE A 55 5.79 2.34 5.50
N ALA A 56 5.60 1.44 6.47
CA ALA A 56 6.63 1.02 7.40
C ALA A 56 6.99 -0.45 7.17
N ILE A 57 8.27 -0.77 7.24
CA ILE A 57 8.76 -2.13 7.31
C ILE A 57 8.73 -2.57 8.76
N VAL A 58 8.13 -3.73 9.03
CA VAL A 58 8.05 -4.31 10.37
C VAL A 58 8.67 -5.70 10.33
N ILE A 59 9.50 -5.98 11.31
CA ILE A 59 10.10 -7.31 11.53
C ILE A 59 9.55 -7.91 12.82
N HIS A 60 9.77 -9.20 13.03
CA HIS A 60 9.38 -9.86 14.28
C HIS A 60 10.08 -9.19 15.48
N LYS A 61 9.36 -8.99 16.59
CA LYS A 61 9.87 -8.29 17.79
C LYS A 61 11.14 -8.89 18.42
N ASP A 62 11.37 -10.18 18.19
CA ASP A 62 12.53 -10.91 18.74
C ASP A 62 13.71 -10.93 17.75
N ASN A 63 13.56 -10.30 16.58
CA ASN A 63 14.66 -10.10 15.63
C ASN A 63 15.49 -8.88 16.07
N GLY A 64 16.79 -9.09 16.28
CA GLY A 64 17.71 -8.07 16.80
C GLY A 64 18.17 -7.01 15.79
N VAL A 65 17.71 -7.05 14.53
CA VAL A 65 18.04 -6.02 13.53
C VAL A 65 17.33 -4.70 13.87
N GLU A 66 18.10 -3.67 14.20
CA GLU A 66 17.53 -2.37 14.60
C GLU A 66 17.19 -1.46 13.43
N ASN A 67 17.91 -1.57 12.31
CA ASN A 67 17.73 -0.72 11.14
C ASN A 67 18.00 -1.50 9.86
N LEU A 68 17.24 -1.18 8.81
CA LEU A 68 17.47 -1.64 7.46
C LEU A 68 17.57 -0.42 6.54
N THR A 69 18.56 -0.41 5.67
CA THR A 69 18.62 0.56 4.57
C THR A 69 17.55 0.22 3.52
N ILE A 70 17.23 1.21 2.68
CA ILE A 70 16.33 1.01 1.55
C ILE A 70 16.87 -0.07 0.61
N GLU A 71 18.18 -0.08 0.35
CA GLU A 71 18.82 -1.06 -0.53
C GLU A 71 18.73 -2.49 0.03
N GLU A 72 19.00 -2.68 1.32
CA GLU A 72 18.85 -3.99 1.97
C GLU A 72 17.40 -4.46 1.92
N THR A 73 16.45 -3.57 2.18
CA THR A 73 15.02 -3.88 2.08
C THR A 73 14.68 -4.32 0.66
N GLN A 74 15.13 -3.61 -0.37
CA GLN A 74 14.90 -3.99 -1.76
C GLN A 74 15.46 -5.38 -2.07
N LYS A 75 16.70 -5.67 -1.66
CA LYS A 75 17.36 -6.96 -1.86
C LYS A 75 16.67 -8.11 -1.12
N ILE A 76 16.12 -7.85 0.07
CA ILE A 76 15.30 -8.81 0.82
C ILE A 76 14.04 -9.17 0.02
N PHE A 77 13.28 -8.17 -0.43
CA PHE A 77 12.04 -8.41 -1.20
C PHE A 77 12.31 -8.99 -2.60
N ALA A 78 13.51 -8.79 -3.16
CA ALA A 78 13.96 -9.42 -4.40
C ALA A 78 14.44 -10.87 -4.21
N GLY A 79 14.62 -11.34 -2.97
CA GLY A 79 15.15 -12.66 -2.66
C GLY A 79 16.67 -12.79 -2.82
N GLU A 80 17.40 -11.68 -2.92
CA GLU A 80 18.87 -11.65 -2.99
C GLU A 80 19.49 -11.77 -1.60
N ILE A 81 18.89 -11.12 -0.60
CA ILE A 81 19.22 -11.30 0.81
C ILE A 81 18.17 -12.23 1.44
N THR A 82 18.62 -13.36 1.98
CA THR A 82 17.73 -14.41 2.49
C THR A 82 18.05 -14.86 3.91
N ASP A 83 19.11 -14.32 4.52
CA ASP A 83 19.53 -14.60 5.90
C ASP A 83 19.76 -13.29 6.67
N TRP A 84 19.23 -13.18 7.88
CA TRP A 84 19.32 -12.00 8.73
C TRP A 84 20.76 -11.61 9.08
N LYS A 85 21.72 -12.55 9.05
CA LYS A 85 23.14 -12.24 9.26
C LYS A 85 23.72 -11.28 8.21
N ASP A 86 23.15 -11.26 7.01
CA ASP A 86 23.64 -10.46 5.90
C ASP A 86 23.30 -8.97 6.06
N VAL A 87 22.46 -8.64 7.05
CA VAL A 87 22.02 -7.28 7.42
C VAL A 87 22.27 -6.96 8.90
N GLY A 88 23.24 -7.65 9.51
CA GLY A 88 23.68 -7.37 10.88
C GLY A 88 22.88 -8.06 11.99
N GLY A 89 21.99 -8.99 11.67
CA GLY A 89 21.27 -9.83 12.63
C GLY A 89 21.99 -11.13 12.99
N GLU A 90 21.33 -11.96 13.80
CA GLU A 90 21.75 -13.36 13.99
C GLU A 90 21.38 -14.21 12.77
N SER A 91 22.08 -15.32 12.53
CA SER A 91 21.77 -16.18 11.38
C SER A 91 20.37 -16.78 11.50
N GLY A 92 19.58 -16.61 10.43
CA GLY A 92 18.20 -17.08 10.37
C GLY A 92 17.56 -16.72 9.04
N SER A 93 16.75 -17.62 8.49
CA SER A 93 16.09 -17.40 7.21
C SER A 93 15.07 -16.25 7.27
N ILE A 94 15.06 -15.41 6.24
CA ILE A 94 14.09 -14.34 6.07
C ILE A 94 12.85 -14.88 5.37
N ASN A 95 11.70 -14.74 6.02
CA ASN A 95 10.39 -15.04 5.44
C ASN A 95 9.69 -13.71 5.13
N VAL A 96 9.52 -13.40 3.85
CA VAL A 96 8.88 -12.16 3.40
C VAL A 96 7.37 -12.35 3.37
N PHE A 97 6.64 -11.45 4.02
CA PHE A 97 5.19 -11.37 3.97
C PHE A 97 4.78 -10.13 3.17
N THR A 98 4.13 -10.35 2.04
CA THR A 98 3.50 -9.30 1.24
C THR A 98 1.98 -9.41 1.38
N ARG A 99 1.27 -8.36 0.96
CA ARG A 99 -0.19 -8.47 0.80
C ARG A 99 -0.46 -9.53 -0.27
N GLU A 100 -1.40 -10.44 -0.03
CA GLU A 100 -1.88 -11.35 -1.08
C GLU A 100 -2.33 -10.54 -2.30
N GLU A 101 -2.09 -11.06 -3.50
CA GLU A 101 -2.69 -10.52 -4.71
C GLU A 101 -4.21 -10.64 -4.57
N GLY A 102 -4.90 -9.51 -4.70
CA GLY A 102 -6.36 -9.47 -4.82
C GLY A 102 -6.79 -9.61 -6.27
#